data_AF-A0A0B7F3L8-F1
#
_entry.id   AF-A0A0B7F3L8-F1
#
_cell.length_a   1.000
_cell.length_b   1.000
_cell.length_c   1.000
_cell.angle_alpha   90.00
_cell.angle_beta   90.00
_cell.angle_gamma   90.00
#
_symmetry.space_group_name_H-M   'P 1'
#
loop_
_entity.id
_entity.type
_entity.pdbx_description
1 polymer ?
#
loop_
_entity_poly.entity_id
_entity_poly.type
_entity_poly.pdbx_seq_one_letter_code
_entity_poly.pdbx_strand_id
1 'polypeptide(L)'
;MVMQPIQTFEREYNIPAHLRHTADEPLSAKASTRLRQLLARPGIVAAPGVCDGISARLALEAGFECLYQSGAATTAAKLGMPDLAIATLPDFVQNAGMITGLSYSTPLIADADTGFGGPAMVARTVQMYDRAGVAGLHIEDQVSIYANSTLTWQKS
;
A
#
# COMPACT_ATOMS: atom_id res chain seq x y z
N MET A 1 22.40 -30.21 -11.55
CA MET A 1 21.07 -30.26 -10.91
C MET A 1 20.24 -29.17 -11.57
N VAL A 2 19.29 -29.54 -12.43
CA VAL A 2 18.49 -28.57 -13.19
C VAL A 2 17.46 -27.97 -12.24
N MET A 3 17.54 -26.66 -12.03
CA MET A 3 16.58 -25.90 -11.23
C MET A 3 15.24 -25.95 -11.97
N GLN A 4 14.24 -26.58 -11.36
CA GLN A 4 12.88 -26.63 -11.91
C GLN A 4 12.30 -25.20 -11.92
N PRO A 5 11.52 -24.81 -12.95
CA PRO A 5 10.83 -23.53 -12.95
C PRO A 5 9.91 -23.44 -11.74
N ILE A 6 9.87 -22.27 -11.09
CA ILE A 6 8.85 -21.97 -10.06
C ILE A 6 7.50 -22.11 -10.74
N GLN A 7 6.66 -23.05 -10.28
CA GLN A 7 5.28 -23.14 -10.73
C GLN A 7 4.57 -21.83 -10.40
N THR A 8 4.23 -21.04 -11.41
CA THR A 8 3.35 -19.89 -11.26
C THR A 8 1.99 -20.43 -10.80
N PHE A 9 1.68 -20.25 -9.51
CA PHE A 9 0.35 -20.54 -9.00
C PHE A 9 -0.60 -19.45 -9.51
N GLU A 10 -1.07 -19.57 -10.75
CA GLU A 10 -2.26 -18.85 -11.19
C GLU A 10 -3.48 -19.51 -10.54
N ARG A 11 -3.67 -19.22 -9.25
CA ARG A 11 -4.94 -19.49 -8.62
C ARG A 11 -5.84 -18.33 -9.02
N GLU A 12 -6.79 -18.59 -9.90
CA GLU A 12 -7.90 -17.67 -10.16
C GLU A 12 -8.60 -17.42 -8.81
N TYR A 13 -8.27 -16.30 -8.17
CA TYR A 13 -8.83 -15.96 -6.87
C TYR A 13 -10.25 -15.45 -7.12
N ASN A 14 -11.20 -16.37 -7.14
CA ASN A 14 -12.60 -16.02 -7.25
C ASN A 14 -13.02 -15.28 -5.97
N ILE A 15 -13.23 -13.98 -6.07
CA ILE A 15 -13.65 -13.15 -4.93
C ILE A 15 -14.93 -13.76 -4.35
N PRO A 16 -14.90 -14.23 -3.10
CA PRO A 16 -16.08 -14.83 -2.44
C PRO A 16 -17.28 -13.91 -2.57
N ALA A 17 -18.48 -14.47 -2.77
CA ALA A 17 -19.69 -13.67 -3.00
C ALA A 17 -19.93 -12.60 -1.91
N HIS A 18 -19.58 -12.91 -0.66
CA HIS A 18 -19.71 -11.97 0.48
C HIS A 18 -18.69 -10.81 0.49
N LEU A 19 -17.67 -10.85 -0.36
CA LEU A 19 -16.68 -9.78 -0.57
C LEU A 19 -16.91 -8.99 -1.86
N ARG A 20 -17.90 -9.42 -2.66
CA ARG A 20 -18.38 -8.66 -3.82
C ARG A 20 -19.28 -7.56 -3.30
N HIS A 21 -19.04 -6.34 -3.77
CA HIS A 21 -19.89 -5.20 -3.45
C HIS A 21 -20.41 -4.61 -4.74
N THR A 22 -21.68 -4.20 -4.74
CA THR A 22 -22.32 -3.57 -5.89
C THR A 22 -22.19 -2.05 -5.78
N ALA A 23 -22.23 -1.37 -6.92
CA ALA A 23 -22.12 0.09 -6.99
C ALA A 23 -23.21 0.81 -6.17
N ASP A 24 -24.38 0.19 -6.03
CA ASP A 24 -25.60 0.77 -5.47
C ASP A 24 -25.72 0.63 -3.95
N GLU A 25 -24.83 -0.12 -3.30
CA GLU A 25 -24.82 -0.26 -1.84
C GLU A 25 -24.35 1.04 -1.15
N PRO A 26 -24.90 1.36 0.04
CA PRO A 26 -24.37 2.43 0.87
C PRO A 26 -22.91 2.12 1.23
N LEU A 27 -22.10 3.18 1.23
CA LEU A 27 -20.67 3.03 1.46
C LEU A 27 -20.38 2.56 2.90
N SER A 28 -19.57 1.52 3.02
CA SER A 28 -19.22 0.90 4.30
C SER A 28 -18.39 1.85 5.18
N ALA A 29 -18.54 1.70 6.49
CA ALA A 29 -17.64 2.32 7.47
C ALA A 29 -16.25 1.66 7.48
N LYS A 30 -16.14 0.39 7.03
CA LYS A 30 -14.85 -0.30 6.94
C LYS A 30 -14.10 0.16 5.69
N ALA A 31 -12.96 0.83 5.87
CA ALA A 31 -12.18 1.44 4.80
C ALA A 31 -11.87 0.50 3.62
N SER A 32 -11.44 -0.74 3.87
CA SER A 32 -11.14 -1.72 2.80
C SER A 32 -12.37 -2.18 2.03
N THR A 33 -13.53 -2.28 2.68
CA THR A 33 -14.82 -2.56 2.03
C THR A 33 -15.27 -1.36 1.19
N ARG A 34 -15.14 -0.15 1.75
CA ARG A 34 -15.45 1.10 1.05
C ARG A 34 -14.59 1.27 -0.20
N LEU A 35 -13.29 0.96 -0.13
CA LEU A 35 -12.41 1.00 -1.30
C LEU A 35 -12.91 0.10 -2.43
N ARG A 36 -13.29 -1.15 -2.12
CA ARG A 36 -13.87 -2.06 -3.12
C ARG A 36 -15.16 -1.51 -3.73
N GLN A 37 -16.03 -0.91 -2.91
CA GLN A 37 -17.25 -0.26 -3.40
C GLN A 37 -16.95 0.92 -4.32
N LEU A 38 -15.99 1.78 -3.96
CA LEU A 38 -15.56 2.90 -4.79
C LEU A 38 -14.98 2.42 -6.13
N LEU A 39 -14.15 1.39 -6.13
CA LEU A 39 -13.56 0.80 -7.35
C LEU A 39 -14.57 0.06 -8.24
N ALA A 40 -15.68 -0.42 -7.66
CA ALA A 40 -16.75 -1.07 -8.40
C ALA A 40 -17.71 -0.07 -9.09
N ARG A 41 -17.68 1.21 -8.69
CA ARG A 41 -18.51 2.25 -9.29
C ARG A 41 -17.89 2.77 -10.60
N PRO A 42 -18.72 3.22 -11.56
CA PRO A 42 -18.21 3.86 -12.77
C PRO A 42 -17.46 5.15 -12.43
N GLY A 43 -16.35 5.41 -13.13
CA GLY A 43 -15.54 6.62 -12.97
C GLY A 43 -14.12 6.34 -12.47
N ILE A 44 -13.46 7.39 -11.99
CA ILE A 44 -12.10 7.32 -11.45
C ILE A 44 -12.14 7.63 -9.96
N VAL A 45 -11.55 6.77 -9.15
CA VAL A 45 -11.30 7.04 -7.72
C VAL A 45 -10.04 7.90 -7.62
N ALA A 46 -10.21 9.20 -7.42
CA ALA A 46 -9.09 10.10 -7.19
C ALA A 46 -8.56 9.95 -5.75
N ALA A 47 -7.28 9.63 -5.62
CA ALA A 47 -6.59 9.48 -4.35
C ALA A 47 -5.31 10.34 -4.36
N PRO A 48 -5.34 11.58 -3.84
CA PRO A 48 -4.17 12.45 -3.82
C PRO A 48 -3.07 11.85 -2.95
N GLY A 49 -1.83 12.03 -3.40
CA GLY A 49 -0.63 11.67 -2.63
C GLY A 49 -0.49 12.56 -1.41
N VAL A 50 -0.46 11.96 -0.22
CA VAL A 50 -0.26 12.61 1.07
C VAL A 50 0.98 12.02 1.74
N CYS A 51 1.72 12.84 2.48
CA CYS A 51 2.98 12.45 3.11
C CYS A 51 2.96 12.56 4.65
N ASP A 52 1.96 13.26 5.21
CA ASP A 52 1.82 13.49 6.64
C ASP A 52 0.35 13.81 7.02
N GLY A 53 0.11 14.07 8.31
CA GLY A 53 -1.23 14.40 8.79
C GLY A 53 -1.78 15.75 8.29
N ILE A 54 -0.92 16.71 7.93
CA ILE A 54 -1.35 18.03 7.46
C ILE A 54 -1.88 17.91 6.02
N SER A 55 -1.07 17.33 5.12
CA SER A 55 -1.47 17.05 3.74
C SER A 55 -2.71 16.16 3.67
N ALA A 56 -2.81 15.15 4.54
CA ALA A 56 -3.99 14.31 4.66
C ALA A 56 -5.24 15.09 5.11
N ARG A 57 -5.13 15.96 6.13
CA ARG A 57 -6.26 16.79 6.57
C ARG A 57 -6.73 17.74 5.46
N LEU A 58 -5.79 18.37 4.74
CA LEU A 58 -6.12 19.24 3.61
C LEU A 58 -6.84 18.48 2.49
N ALA A 59 -6.41 17.26 2.17
CA ALA A 59 -7.09 16.43 1.19
C ALA A 59 -8.52 16.04 1.64
N LEU A 60 -8.71 15.71 2.92
CA LEU A 60 -10.03 15.43 3.48
C LEU A 60 -10.94 16.67 3.43
N GLU A 61 -10.43 17.84 3.77
CA GLU A 61 -11.16 19.11 3.72
C GLU A 61 -11.50 19.54 2.28
N ALA A 62 -10.66 19.17 1.32
CA ALA A 62 -10.95 19.34 -0.11
C ALA A 62 -12.00 18.35 -0.65
N GLY A 63 -12.48 17.41 0.18
CA GLY A 63 -13.56 16.48 -0.15
C GLY A 63 -13.13 15.20 -0.86
N PHE A 64 -11.84 14.85 -0.85
CA PHE A 64 -11.38 13.57 -1.42
C PHE A 64 -11.88 12.38 -0.60
N GLU A 65 -12.45 11.39 -1.29
CA GLU A 65 -13.04 10.19 -0.65
C GLU A 65 -12.06 9.03 -0.50
N CYS A 66 -10.83 9.17 -1.00
CA CYS A 66 -9.74 8.21 -0.89
C CYS A 66 -8.43 8.98 -0.83
N LEU A 67 -7.42 8.43 -0.15
CA LEU A 67 -6.10 9.00 0.00
C LEU A 67 -5.05 8.00 -0.46
N TYR A 68 -3.88 8.50 -0.88
CA TYR A 68 -2.73 7.69 -1.23
C TYR A 68 -1.52 8.10 -0.39
N GLN A 69 -0.94 7.17 0.38
CA GLN A 69 0.34 7.41 1.04
C GLN A 69 1.46 7.14 0.03
N SER A 70 2.18 8.18 -0.37
CA SER A 70 3.33 8.05 -1.28
C SER A 70 4.60 7.64 -0.53
N GLY A 71 5.35 6.66 -1.04
CA GLY A 71 6.65 6.26 -0.50
C GLY A 71 7.66 7.40 -0.55
N ALA A 72 7.98 7.89 -1.76
CA ALA A 72 8.90 9.00 -1.96
C ALA A 72 8.57 10.25 -1.11
N ALA A 73 7.30 10.66 -1.07
CA ALA A 73 6.92 11.84 -0.31
C ALA A 73 6.98 11.58 1.21
N THR A 74 6.66 10.37 1.66
CA THR A 74 6.82 9.97 3.08
C THR A 74 8.30 9.98 3.47
N THR A 75 9.18 9.39 2.66
CA THR A 75 10.63 9.39 2.90
C THR A 75 11.19 10.80 2.96
N ALA A 76 10.81 11.66 2.00
CA ALA A 76 11.24 13.05 1.99
C ALA A 76 10.73 13.83 3.21
N ALA A 77 9.45 13.68 3.57
CA ALA A 77 8.86 14.43 4.68
C ALA A 77 9.33 13.94 6.06
N LYS A 78 9.52 12.62 6.24
CA LYS A 78 9.91 12.03 7.53
C LYS A 78 11.40 12.08 7.79
N LEU A 79 12.21 11.82 6.75
CA LEU A 79 13.65 11.63 6.91
C LEU A 79 14.47 12.76 6.26
N GLY A 80 13.87 13.59 5.40
CA GLY A 80 14.62 14.57 4.61
C GLY A 80 15.54 13.91 3.59
N MET A 81 15.23 12.68 3.17
CA MET A 81 16.08 11.83 2.33
C MET A 81 15.41 11.50 0.99
N PRO A 82 16.20 11.18 -0.07
CA PRO A 82 15.65 10.66 -1.32
C PRO A 82 15.10 9.24 -1.15
N ASP A 83 14.22 8.85 -2.07
CA ASP A 83 13.57 7.54 -2.08
C ASP A 83 14.51 6.44 -2.60
N LEU A 84 15.41 5.99 -1.72
CA LEU A 84 16.44 5.00 -2.02
C LEU A 84 16.35 3.79 -1.08
N ALA A 85 15.13 3.40 -0.70
CA ALA A 85 14.86 2.33 0.27
C ALA A 85 15.56 2.55 1.64
N ILE A 86 15.68 3.81 2.05
CA ILE A 86 16.26 4.20 3.35
C ILE A 86 15.20 4.16 4.45
N ALA A 87 13.99 4.61 4.13
CA ALA A 87 12.87 4.52 5.04
C ALA A 87 12.48 3.06 5.27
N THR A 88 12.10 2.76 6.51
CA THR A 88 11.84 1.39 6.97
C THR A 88 10.34 1.14 7.09
N LEU A 89 9.94 -0.14 7.13
CA LEU A 89 8.55 -0.52 7.36
C LEU A 89 7.91 0.19 8.58
N PRO A 90 8.56 0.28 9.76
CA PRO A 90 8.05 1.06 10.88
C PRO A 90 7.73 2.53 10.55
N ASP A 91 8.56 3.21 9.76
CA ASP A 91 8.36 4.62 9.39
C ASP A 91 7.06 4.78 8.58
N PHE A 92 6.87 3.88 7.61
CA PHE A 92 5.69 3.85 6.77
C PHE A 92 4.42 3.47 7.52
N VAL A 93 4.49 2.47 8.41
CA VAL A 93 3.35 1.99 9.21
C VAL A 93 2.93 3.05 10.22
N GLN A 94 3.89 3.74 10.84
CA GLN A 94 3.60 4.84 11.76
C GLN A 94 2.92 6.01 11.03
N ASN A 95 3.38 6.34 9.81
CA ASN A 95 2.74 7.37 9.01
C ASN A 95 1.33 6.97 8.59
N ALA A 96 1.15 5.73 8.14
CA ALA A 96 -0.15 5.21 7.73
C ALA A 96 -1.15 5.26 8.88
N GLY A 97 -0.75 4.80 10.08
CA GLY A 97 -1.59 4.85 11.28
C GLY A 97 -1.98 6.27 11.69
N MET A 98 -1.10 7.27 11.48
CA MET A 98 -1.45 8.68 11.69
C MET A 98 -2.54 9.13 10.70
N ILE A 99 -2.38 8.82 9.42
CA ILE A 99 -3.30 9.25 8.35
C ILE A 99 -4.65 8.58 8.49
N THR A 100 -4.70 7.26 8.67
CA THR A 100 -5.94 6.49 8.85
C THR A 100 -6.69 6.90 10.11
N GLY A 101 -5.97 7.32 11.16
CA GLY A 101 -6.54 7.85 12.39
C GLY A 101 -7.29 9.17 12.22
N LEU A 102 -7.06 9.93 11.13
CA LEU A 102 -7.79 11.18 10.87
C LEU A 102 -9.23 10.94 10.43
N SER A 103 -9.49 9.81 9.75
CA SER A 103 -10.80 9.41 9.27
C SER A 103 -10.85 7.89 9.02
N TYR A 104 -11.42 7.14 9.98
CA TYR A 104 -11.43 5.67 9.94
C TYR A 104 -12.17 5.06 8.75
N SER A 105 -13.10 5.79 8.14
CA SER A 105 -13.87 5.32 6.99
C SER A 105 -13.25 5.70 5.66
N THR A 106 -12.36 6.70 5.62
CA THR A 106 -11.71 7.13 4.37
C THR A 106 -10.62 6.16 4.01
N PRO A 107 -10.66 5.50 2.83
CA PRO A 107 -9.66 4.52 2.45
C PRO A 107 -8.31 5.18 2.18
N LEU A 108 -7.28 4.65 2.83
CA LEU A 108 -5.89 4.92 2.48
C LEU A 108 -5.35 3.76 1.64
N ILE A 109 -4.83 4.07 0.45
CA ILE A 109 -3.98 3.17 -0.33
C ILE A 109 -2.53 3.49 0.04
N ALA A 110 -1.74 2.50 0.44
CA ALA A 110 -0.36 2.71 0.85
C ALA A 110 0.65 2.13 -0.15
N ASP A 111 1.71 2.89 -0.38
CA ASP A 111 2.94 2.39 -0.97
C ASP A 111 3.69 1.50 0.02
N ALA A 112 4.00 0.27 -0.37
CA ALA A 112 4.73 -0.70 0.45
C ALA A 112 6.15 -0.98 -0.08
N ASP A 113 6.66 -0.13 -0.98
CA ASP A 113 7.90 -0.33 -1.72
C ASP A 113 7.95 -1.78 -2.28
N THR A 114 9.12 -2.42 -2.19
CA THR A 114 9.32 -3.83 -2.55
C THR A 114 8.91 -4.81 -1.44
N GLY A 115 8.13 -4.37 -0.45
CA GLY A 115 7.71 -5.17 0.70
C GLY A 115 8.72 -5.29 1.84
N PHE A 116 9.76 -4.46 1.85
CA PHE A 116 10.75 -4.33 2.94
C PHE A 116 11.54 -5.61 3.28
N GLY A 117 11.74 -6.50 2.30
CA GLY A 117 12.57 -7.69 2.44
C GLY A 117 12.08 -8.86 1.58
N GLY A 118 12.35 -10.10 2.03
CA GLY A 118 11.87 -11.30 1.36
C GLY A 118 10.37 -11.60 1.62
N PRO A 119 9.84 -12.73 1.14
CA PRO A 119 8.41 -13.06 1.23
C PRO A 119 7.81 -13.04 2.65
N ALA A 120 8.59 -13.43 3.67
CA ALA A 120 8.16 -13.33 5.07
C ALA A 120 7.96 -11.88 5.53
N MET A 121 8.80 -10.96 5.03
CA MET A 121 8.65 -9.53 5.29
C MET A 121 7.46 -8.95 4.54
N VAL A 122 7.21 -9.35 3.28
CA VAL A 122 5.98 -8.99 2.56
C VAL A 122 4.73 -9.36 3.35
N ALA A 123 4.66 -10.61 3.85
CA ALA A 123 3.52 -11.04 4.68
C ALA A 123 3.38 -10.21 5.96
N ARG A 124 4.50 -9.86 6.60
CA ARG A 124 4.51 -8.96 7.76
C ARG A 124 4.04 -7.55 7.40
N THR A 125 4.49 -6.99 6.29
CA THR A 125 4.11 -5.68 5.77
C THR A 125 2.59 -5.58 5.58
N VAL A 126 2.00 -6.57 4.91
CA VAL A 126 0.54 -6.67 4.75
C VAL A 126 -0.18 -6.65 6.10
N GLN A 127 0.27 -7.46 7.07
CA GLN A 127 -0.34 -7.52 8.41
C GLN A 127 -0.20 -6.21 9.19
N MET A 128 0.95 -5.54 9.08
CA MET A 128 1.20 -4.28 9.77
C MET A 128 0.33 -3.16 9.19
N TYR A 129 0.18 -3.09 7.87
CA TYR A 129 -0.70 -2.12 7.23
C TYR A 129 -2.18 -2.36 7.52
N ASP A 130 -2.65 -3.61 7.47
CA ASP A 130 -4.02 -3.95 7.86
C ASP A 130 -4.32 -3.50 9.30
N ARG A 131 -3.39 -3.75 10.24
CA ARG A 131 -3.51 -3.27 11.63
C ARG A 131 -3.47 -1.76 11.75
N ALA A 132 -2.74 -1.07 10.88
CA ALA A 132 -2.72 0.39 10.80
C ALA A 132 -3.99 0.98 10.16
N GLY A 133 -4.93 0.15 9.68
CA GLY A 133 -6.18 0.60 9.06
C GLY A 133 -6.06 0.95 7.58
N VAL A 134 -4.96 0.58 6.93
CA VAL A 134 -4.77 0.75 5.48
C VAL A 134 -5.80 -0.09 4.73
N ALA A 135 -6.44 0.51 3.73
CA ALA A 135 -7.53 -0.13 2.99
C ALA A 135 -7.04 -1.00 1.83
N GLY A 136 -5.89 -0.64 1.26
CA GLY A 136 -5.20 -1.36 0.20
C GLY A 136 -3.75 -0.93 0.12
N LEU A 137 -2.90 -1.74 -0.49
CA LEU A 137 -1.49 -1.41 -0.70
C LEU A 137 -1.03 -1.97 -2.05
N HIS A 138 0.03 -1.38 -2.61
CA HIS A 138 0.72 -1.95 -3.76
C HIS A 138 2.13 -2.39 -3.36
N ILE A 139 2.68 -3.37 -4.07
CA ILE A 139 4.02 -3.91 -3.87
C ILE A 139 4.72 -3.91 -5.22
N GLU A 140 5.95 -3.44 -5.20
CA GLU A 140 6.82 -3.25 -6.34
C GLU A 140 7.70 -4.49 -6.61
N ASP A 141 7.93 -4.81 -7.88
CA ASP A 141 8.72 -5.97 -8.32
C ASP A 141 10.22 -5.67 -8.47
N GLN A 142 10.64 -4.46 -8.09
CA GLN A 142 12.02 -4.01 -8.06
C GLN A 142 12.88 -4.95 -7.20
N VAL A 143 14.09 -5.25 -7.68
CA VAL A 143 15.09 -5.97 -6.89
C VAL A 143 15.65 -5.03 -5.84
N SER A 144 15.30 -5.24 -4.57
CA SER A 144 15.91 -4.51 -3.46
C SER A 144 17.43 -4.78 -3.44
N ILE A 145 18.22 -3.71 -3.39
CA ILE A 145 19.68 -3.77 -3.27
C ILE A 145 20.16 -4.53 -2.01
N TYR A 146 19.27 -4.77 -1.05
CA TYR A 146 19.55 -5.53 0.18
C TYR A 146 19.05 -6.99 0.13
N ALA A 147 18.33 -7.40 -0.92
CA ALA A 147 17.75 -8.74 -1.01
C ALA A 147 18.75 -9.84 -1.45
N ASN A 148 19.95 -9.48 -1.91
CA ASN A 148 21.02 -10.44 -2.17
C ASN A 148 22.38 -9.73 -2.26
N SER A 149 23.28 -9.98 -1.32
CA SER A 149 24.69 -9.57 -1.40
C SER A 149 25.49 -10.33 -2.48
N THR A 150 24.83 -11.07 -3.37
CA THR A 150 25.47 -11.95 -4.37
C THR A 150 25.34 -11.49 -5.82
N LEU A 151 24.68 -10.36 -6.11
CA LEU A 151 24.31 -9.99 -7.50
C LEU A 151 24.86 -8.65 -8.02
N THR A 152 25.95 -8.11 -7.46
CA THR A 152 26.53 -6.84 -7.97
C THR A 152 27.94 -6.92 -8.59
N TRP A 153 28.51 -8.10 -8.86
CA TRP A 153 29.89 -8.19 -9.41
C TRP A 153 30.11 -9.17 -10.57
N GLN A 154 29.23 -9.23 -11.59
CA GLN A 154 29.51 -10.01 -12.81
C GLN A 154 29.03 -9.37 -14.14
N LYS A 155 29.20 -8.06 -14.33
CA LYS A 155 29.25 -7.48 -15.69
C LYS A 155 30.31 -6.37 -15.78
N SER A 156 31.56 -6.79 -15.95
CA SER A 156 32.63 -6.06 -16.64
C SER A 156 33.57 -7.09 -17.25
#